data_AF-A0A2S7U057-F1
#
_entry.id   AF-A0A2S7U057-F1
#
_cell.length_a   1.000
_cell.length_b   1.000
_cell.length_c   1.000
_cell.angle_alpha   90.00
_cell.angle_beta   90.00
_cell.angle_gamma   90.00
#
_symmetry.space_group_name_H-M   'P 1'
#
loop_
_entity.id
_entity.type
_entity.pdbx_description
1 polymer ?
#
loop_
_entity_poly.entity_id
_entity_poly.type
_entity_poly.pdbx_seq_one_letter_code
_entity_poly.pdbx_strand_id
1 'polypeptide(L)'
;MKQFLLGLATLTVCASSSYAAKYIEPNLEGKTLVKIDQIPLDSNTMHWMAIYLTELAEQQAGSKDPKKLKASAKLLALAEQLDKSLLQVSAANLKLKQGTQTKPNEKLNKHKQNRLLGILEYLVTEESNSEGKVLVHLTKDAIAAIAPQNSPLAQFSAPDHL
;
A
#
# COMPACT_ATOMS: atom_id res chain seq x y z
N MET A 1 -5.50 -29.60 -65.88
CA MET A 1 -4.27 -29.13 -65.17
C MET A 1 -4.28 -27.61 -65.27
N LYS A 2 -4.17 -26.74 -64.26
CA LYS A 2 -3.71 -26.73 -62.86
C LYS A 2 -4.47 -25.55 -62.20
N GLN A 3 -5.22 -25.81 -61.14
CA GLN A 3 -4.92 -25.47 -59.74
C GLN A 3 -5.05 -23.97 -59.37
N PHE A 4 -6.19 -23.70 -58.72
CA PHE A 4 -6.48 -22.58 -57.81
C PHE A 4 -5.48 -22.59 -56.65
N LEU A 5 -4.92 -21.43 -56.29
CA LEU A 5 -4.21 -21.24 -55.02
C LEU A 5 -4.81 -20.05 -54.28
N LEU A 6 -5.74 -20.36 -53.38
CA LEU A 6 -6.09 -19.51 -52.24
C LEU A 6 -4.90 -19.55 -51.26
N GLY A 7 -4.30 -18.40 -50.98
CA GLY A 7 -3.33 -18.24 -49.89
C GLY A 7 -3.99 -17.51 -48.72
N LEU A 8 -4.30 -18.25 -47.66
CA LEU A 8 -4.84 -17.77 -46.39
C LEU A 8 -3.99 -16.62 -45.80
N ALA A 9 -4.65 -15.52 -45.44
CA ALA A 9 -4.09 -14.52 -44.55
C ALA A 9 -4.10 -15.05 -43.11
N THR A 10 -2.93 -15.40 -42.58
CA THR A 10 -2.76 -15.73 -41.16
C THR A 10 -2.81 -14.45 -40.32
N LEU A 11 -3.95 -14.21 -39.67
CA LEU A 11 -4.11 -13.23 -38.59
C LEU A 11 -3.52 -13.80 -37.30
N THR A 12 -2.32 -13.37 -36.94
CA THR A 12 -1.72 -13.67 -35.63
C THR A 12 -2.42 -12.84 -34.57
N VAL A 13 -3.43 -13.42 -33.92
CA VAL A 13 -4.05 -12.84 -32.72
C VAL A 13 -3.07 -13.00 -31.55
N CYS A 14 -2.30 -11.96 -31.24
CA CYS A 14 -1.59 -11.86 -29.97
C CYS A 14 -2.63 -11.69 -28.85
N ALA A 15 -3.11 -12.81 -28.30
CA ALA A 15 -3.89 -12.81 -27.08
C ALA A 15 -2.97 -12.46 -25.90
N SER A 16 -2.75 -11.16 -25.67
CA SER A 16 -2.15 -10.67 -24.44
C SER A 16 -3.13 -10.96 -23.30
N SER A 17 -3.04 -12.15 -22.70
CA SER A 17 -3.74 -12.47 -21.46
C SER A 17 -3.23 -11.52 -20.38
N SER A 18 -3.89 -10.38 -20.20
CA SER A 18 -3.65 -9.51 -19.06
C SER A 18 -4.08 -10.25 -17.80
N TYR A 19 -3.15 -10.98 -17.19
CA TYR A 19 -3.35 -11.48 -15.83
C TYR A 19 -3.52 -10.24 -14.94
N ALA A 20 -4.75 -9.97 -14.54
CA ALA A 20 -5.03 -8.93 -13.56
C ALA A 20 -4.26 -9.30 -12.28
N ALA A 21 -3.45 -8.38 -11.76
CA ALA A 21 -2.74 -8.60 -10.52
C ALA A 21 -3.75 -8.90 -9.40
N LYS A 22 -3.56 -10.03 -8.70
CA LYS A 22 -4.42 -10.45 -7.60
C LYS A 22 -3.86 -9.93 -6.28
N TYR A 23 -4.71 -9.34 -5.47
CA TYR A 23 -4.35 -8.94 -4.11
C TYR A 23 -4.10 -10.19 -3.23
N ILE A 24 -3.03 -10.14 -2.43
CA ILE A 24 -2.67 -11.17 -1.45
C ILE A 24 -2.68 -10.49 -0.07
N GLU A 25 -3.55 -10.97 0.80
CA GLU A 25 -3.65 -10.50 2.19
C GLU A 25 -2.37 -10.87 2.96
N PRO A 26 -1.85 -9.96 3.81
CA PRO A 26 -0.72 -10.30 4.67
C PRO A 26 -1.10 -11.41 5.67
N ASN A 27 -0.22 -12.39 5.85
CA ASN A 27 -0.31 -13.36 6.94
C ASN A 27 0.76 -13.04 7.99
N LEU A 28 0.31 -12.56 9.15
CA LEU A 28 1.13 -12.18 10.30
C LEU A 28 1.24 -13.25 11.40
N GLU A 29 0.68 -14.44 11.20
CA GLU A 29 0.77 -15.52 12.19
C GLU A 29 2.23 -15.82 12.54
N GLY A 30 2.56 -15.67 13.83
CA GLY A 30 3.91 -15.87 14.36
C GLY A 30 4.96 -14.85 13.89
N LYS A 31 4.57 -13.75 13.23
CA LYS A 31 5.49 -12.74 12.70
C LYS A 31 5.39 -11.44 13.49
N THR A 32 6.54 -10.81 13.69
CA THR A 32 6.66 -9.46 14.26
C THR A 32 7.47 -8.63 13.30
N LEU A 33 6.86 -7.62 12.67
CA LEU A 33 7.55 -6.66 11.80
C LEU A 33 8.32 -5.61 12.62
N VAL A 34 7.73 -5.14 13.72
CA VAL A 34 8.28 -4.12 14.63
C VAL A 34 7.84 -4.38 16.07
N LYS A 35 8.71 -4.22 17.06
CA LYS A 35 8.33 -4.35 18.47
C LYS A 35 7.61 -3.08 18.94
N ILE A 36 6.28 -3.08 18.83
CA ILE A 36 5.43 -1.90 19.08
C ILE A 36 5.55 -1.34 20.50
N ASP A 37 5.81 -2.21 21.48
CA ASP A 37 6.04 -1.88 22.88
C ASP A 37 7.31 -1.06 23.09
N GLN A 38 8.20 -1.05 22.10
CA GLN A 38 9.44 -0.29 22.15
C GLN A 38 9.30 1.04 21.42
N ILE A 39 8.31 1.24 20.56
CA ILE A 39 8.19 2.47 19.78
C ILE A 39 7.80 3.61 20.73
N PRO A 40 8.45 4.79 20.67
CA PRO A 40 8.15 5.92 21.56
C PRO A 40 6.87 6.67 21.10
N LEU A 41 5.76 5.95 20.94
CA LEU A 41 4.46 6.50 20.60
C LEU A 41 3.42 6.02 21.61
N ASP A 42 2.50 6.90 21.98
CA ASP A 42 1.36 6.53 22.79
C ASP A 42 0.35 5.69 21.97
N SER A 43 -0.53 4.97 22.67
CA SER A 43 -1.53 4.10 22.06
C SER A 43 -2.50 4.84 21.14
N ASN A 44 -2.85 6.10 21.44
CA ASN A 44 -3.78 6.86 20.59
C ASN A 44 -3.09 7.25 19.28
N THR A 45 -1.79 7.59 19.33
CA THR A 45 -1.00 7.86 18.13
C THR A 45 -0.83 6.60 17.28
N MET A 46 -0.54 5.45 17.90
CA MET A 46 -0.46 4.16 17.17
C MET A 46 -1.80 3.78 16.54
N HIS A 47 -2.91 3.89 17.28
CA HIS A 47 -4.27 3.66 16.78
C HIS A 47 -4.61 4.57 15.59
N TRP A 48 -4.30 5.86 15.72
CA TRP A 48 -4.53 6.84 14.66
C TRP A 48 -3.71 6.51 13.40
N MET A 49 -2.43 6.13 13.57
CA MET A 49 -1.59 5.69 12.44
C MET A 49 -2.19 4.45 11.78
N ALA A 50 -2.59 3.44 12.55
CA ALA A 50 -3.17 2.20 12.03
C ALA A 50 -4.42 2.48 11.17
N ILE A 51 -5.32 3.37 11.64
CA ILE A 51 -6.46 3.84 10.84
C ILE A 51 -5.99 4.43 9.51
N TYR A 52 -5.03 5.34 9.55
CA TYR A 52 -4.65 6.06 8.35
C TYR A 52 -3.89 5.19 7.33
N LEU A 53 -3.02 4.28 7.79
CA LEU A 53 -2.36 3.30 6.92
C LEU A 53 -3.40 2.36 6.27
N THR A 54 -4.45 1.99 7.01
CA THR A 54 -5.57 1.20 6.49
C THR A 54 -6.34 1.94 5.40
N GLU A 55 -6.66 3.21 5.63
CA GLU A 55 -7.33 4.06 4.62
C GLU A 55 -6.49 4.21 3.34
N LEU A 56 -5.17 4.41 3.48
CA LEU A 56 -4.25 4.51 2.34
C LEU A 56 -4.20 3.22 1.52
N ALA A 57 -4.15 2.07 2.20
CA ALA A 57 -4.17 0.77 1.56
C ALA A 57 -5.48 0.52 0.81
N GLU A 58 -6.62 0.85 1.44
CA GLU A 58 -7.97 0.66 0.89
C GLU A 58 -8.19 1.48 -0.40
N GLN A 59 -7.59 2.66 -0.52
CA GLN A 59 -7.68 3.48 -1.73
C GLN A 59 -7.14 2.79 -2.99
N GLN A 60 -6.32 1.73 -2.84
CA GLN A 60 -5.82 0.95 -3.97
C GLN A 60 -6.75 -0.21 -4.35
N ALA A 61 -7.90 -0.37 -3.70
CA ALA A 61 -8.89 -1.36 -4.09
C ALA A 61 -9.34 -1.13 -5.54
N GLY A 62 -9.32 -2.19 -6.34
CA GLY A 62 -9.57 -2.14 -7.77
C GLY A 62 -8.36 -1.74 -8.63
N SER A 63 -7.19 -1.49 -8.02
CA SER A 63 -5.94 -1.33 -8.76
C SER A 63 -5.56 -2.62 -9.50
N LYS A 64 -5.09 -2.49 -10.74
CA LYS A 64 -4.48 -3.58 -11.52
C LYS A 64 -2.95 -3.61 -11.40
N ASP A 65 -2.37 -2.64 -10.70
CA ASP A 65 -0.92 -2.53 -10.51
C ASP A 65 -0.46 -3.42 -9.33
N PRO A 66 0.35 -4.47 -9.58
CA PRO A 66 0.83 -5.36 -8.53
C PRO A 66 1.70 -4.65 -7.49
N LYS A 67 2.41 -3.57 -7.85
CA LYS A 67 3.23 -2.81 -6.90
C LYS A 67 2.34 -2.13 -5.86
N LYS A 68 1.24 -1.52 -6.31
CA LYS A 68 0.25 -0.87 -5.43
C LYS A 68 -0.44 -1.87 -4.51
N LEU A 69 -0.84 -3.03 -5.04
CA LEU A 69 -1.47 -4.08 -4.23
C LEU A 69 -0.52 -4.65 -3.18
N LYS A 70 0.76 -4.87 -3.52
CA LYS A 70 1.79 -5.30 -2.56
C LYS A 70 2.04 -4.23 -1.49
N ALA A 71 2.09 -2.97 -1.88
CA ALA A 71 2.23 -1.86 -0.94
C ALA A 71 1.03 -1.76 0.02
N SER A 72 -0.20 -1.91 -0.48
CA SER A 72 -1.40 -2.00 0.38
C SER A 72 -1.31 -3.15 1.37
N ALA A 73 -0.84 -4.33 0.95
CA ALA A 73 -0.65 -5.45 1.87
C ALA A 73 0.37 -5.13 2.98
N LYS A 74 1.49 -4.46 2.65
CA LYS A 74 2.47 -4.00 3.65
C LYS A 74 1.87 -3.00 4.63
N LEU A 75 1.08 -2.04 4.15
CA LEU A 75 0.43 -1.06 5.01
C LEU A 75 -0.59 -1.69 5.96
N LEU A 76 -1.38 -2.65 5.48
CA LEU A 76 -2.33 -3.37 6.34
C LEU A 76 -1.63 -4.24 7.37
N ALA A 77 -0.50 -4.86 7.00
CA ALA A 77 0.33 -5.60 7.94
C ALA A 77 0.89 -4.70 9.07
N LEU A 78 1.35 -3.49 8.71
CA LEU A 78 1.80 -2.50 9.69
C LEU A 78 0.64 -2.00 10.57
N ALA A 79 -0.52 -1.71 9.97
CA ALA A 79 -1.69 -1.25 10.70
C ALA A 79 -2.18 -2.27 11.73
N GLU A 80 -2.30 -3.55 11.34
CA GLU A 80 -2.68 -4.64 12.24
C GLU A 80 -1.70 -4.80 13.39
N GLN A 81 -0.41 -4.61 13.12
CA GLN A 81 0.61 -4.69 14.15
C GLN A 81 0.55 -3.52 15.13
N LEU A 82 0.32 -2.29 14.65
CA LEU A 82 0.15 -1.09 15.48
C LEU A 82 -1.10 -1.15 16.34
N ASP A 83 -2.20 -1.68 15.81
CA ASP A 83 -3.44 -1.90 16.54
C ASP A 83 -4.17 -3.15 16.05
N LYS A 84 -4.03 -4.23 16.84
CA LYS A 84 -4.65 -5.53 16.58
C LYS A 84 -6.18 -5.53 16.72
N SER A 85 -6.74 -4.52 17.39
CA SER A 85 -8.19 -4.40 17.59
C SER A 85 -8.91 -3.69 16.42
N LEU A 86 -8.15 -3.18 15.45
CA LEU A 86 -8.66 -2.36 14.36
C LEU A 86 -9.40 -3.18 13.30
N LEU A 87 -10.73 -3.33 13.47
CA LEU A 87 -11.61 -4.06 12.56
C LEU A 87 -11.57 -3.56 11.11
N GLN A 88 -11.19 -2.30 10.90
CA GLN A 88 -11.05 -1.67 9.58
C GLN A 88 -10.02 -2.39 8.70
N VAL A 89 -9.00 -3.04 9.29
CA VAL A 89 -8.00 -3.82 8.54
C VAL A 89 -8.68 -4.96 7.78
N SER A 90 -9.53 -5.73 8.46
CA SER A 90 -10.28 -6.83 7.85
C SER A 90 -11.23 -6.34 6.75
N ALA A 91 -11.89 -5.20 6.97
CA ALA A 91 -12.76 -4.59 5.97
C ALA A 91 -11.98 -4.13 4.71
N ALA A 92 -10.79 -3.55 4.89
CA ALA A 92 -9.93 -3.13 3.79
C ALA A 92 -9.39 -4.34 3.01
N ASN A 93 -8.96 -5.42 3.69
CA ASN A 93 -8.57 -6.68 3.06
C ASN A 93 -9.68 -7.23 2.17
N LEU A 94 -10.94 -7.22 2.66
CA LEU A 94 -12.08 -7.67 1.87
C LEU A 94 -12.29 -6.82 0.61
N LYS A 95 -12.25 -5.49 0.73
CA LYS A 95 -12.38 -4.58 -0.43
C LYS A 95 -11.27 -4.78 -1.46
N LEU A 96 -10.02 -4.95 -1.01
CA LEU A 96 -8.88 -5.22 -1.89
C LEU A 96 -9.00 -6.57 -2.60
N LYS A 97 -9.48 -7.62 -1.92
CA LYS A 97 -9.79 -8.93 -2.54
C LYS A 97 -10.89 -8.83 -3.58
N GLN A 98 -11.93 -8.04 -3.31
CA GLN A 98 -13.08 -7.84 -4.21
C GLN A 98 -12.77 -6.89 -5.37
N GLY A 99 -11.72 -6.07 -5.26
CA GLY A 99 -11.39 -5.05 -6.26
C GLY A 99 -12.39 -3.88 -6.27
N THR A 100 -13.10 -3.65 -5.16
CA THR A 100 -14.14 -2.62 -5.07
C THR A 100 -13.50 -1.24 -4.98
N GLN A 101 -13.61 -0.43 -6.04
CA GLN A 101 -13.02 0.90 -6.06
C GLN A 101 -13.58 1.79 -4.95
N THR A 102 -12.67 2.41 -4.21
CA THR A 102 -13.00 3.41 -3.19
C THR A 102 -12.74 4.80 -3.76
N LYS A 103 -13.73 5.71 -3.70
CA LYS A 103 -13.51 7.10 -4.12
C LYS A 103 -12.62 7.82 -3.10
N PRO A 104 -11.48 8.39 -3.50
CA PRO A 104 -10.64 9.17 -2.59
C PRO A 104 -11.39 10.39 -2.06
N ASN A 105 -11.28 10.67 -0.76
CA ASN A 105 -11.70 11.97 -0.20
C ASN A 105 -10.48 12.90 -0.13
N GLU A 106 -10.30 13.74 -1.14
CA GLU A 106 -9.08 14.53 -1.35
C GLU A 106 -8.84 15.58 -0.25
N LYS A 107 -9.89 16.23 0.26
CA LYS A 107 -9.77 17.35 1.23
C LYS A 107 -9.45 16.87 2.64
N LEU A 108 -9.95 15.70 3.04
CA LEU A 108 -9.64 15.06 4.32
C LEU A 108 -8.21 14.49 4.36
N ASN A 109 -7.58 14.30 3.19
CA ASN A 109 -6.32 13.59 3.08
C ASN A 109 -5.12 14.42 3.53
N LYS A 110 -5.07 15.73 3.23
CA LYS A 110 -3.86 16.55 3.47
C LYS A 110 -3.48 16.70 4.95
N HIS A 111 -4.45 16.91 5.84
CA HIS A 111 -4.17 17.00 7.28
C HIS A 111 -3.66 15.67 7.84
N LYS A 112 -4.24 14.55 7.41
CA LYS A 112 -3.77 13.22 7.82
C LYS A 112 -2.37 12.94 7.28
N GLN A 113 -2.08 13.32 6.02
CA GLN A 113 -0.76 13.22 5.42
C GLN A 113 0.29 13.99 6.23
N ASN A 114 0.02 15.25 6.57
CA ASN A 114 0.93 16.07 7.36
C ASN A 114 1.14 15.52 8.77
N ARG A 115 0.09 15.01 9.42
CA ARG A 115 0.23 14.38 10.74
C ARG A 115 1.07 13.11 10.68
N LEU A 116 0.84 12.25 9.69
CA LEU A 116 1.66 11.06 9.49
C LEU A 116 3.11 11.46 9.25
N LEU A 117 3.36 12.47 8.40
CA LEU A 117 4.70 12.98 8.15
C LEU A 117 5.38 13.44 9.43
N GLY A 118 4.72 14.27 10.25
CA GLY A 118 5.30 14.74 11.52
C GLY A 118 5.63 13.60 12.48
N ILE A 119 4.82 12.53 12.51
CA ILE A 119 5.13 11.34 13.32
C ILE A 119 6.36 10.62 12.75
N LEU A 120 6.44 10.43 11.43
CA LEU A 120 7.58 9.78 10.80
C LEU A 120 8.87 10.59 10.95
N GLU A 121 8.78 11.92 10.96
CA GLU A 121 9.90 12.84 11.22
C GLU A 121 10.37 12.74 12.68
N TYR A 122 9.44 12.70 13.63
CA TYR A 122 9.78 12.45 15.03
C TYR A 122 10.50 11.11 15.22
N LEU A 123 10.02 10.04 14.57
CA LEU A 123 10.59 8.70 14.69
C LEU A 123 11.96 8.49 14.00
N VAL A 124 12.47 9.46 13.24
CA VAL A 124 13.86 9.41 12.71
C VAL A 124 14.87 10.17 13.57
N THR A 125 14.41 10.90 14.59
CA THR A 125 15.29 11.64 15.51
C THR A 125 16.16 10.70 16.34
N GLU A 126 17.19 11.26 16.99
CA GLU A 126 18.04 10.51 17.93
C GLU A 126 17.27 10.03 19.16
N GLU A 127 16.19 10.72 19.52
CA GLU A 127 15.29 10.33 20.61
C GLU A 127 14.48 9.06 20.29
N SER A 128 14.35 8.71 19.00
CA SER A 128 13.69 7.48 18.60
C SER A 128 14.65 6.29 18.62
N ASN A 129 14.16 5.18 19.16
CA ASN A 129 14.92 3.94 19.21
C ASN A 129 14.96 3.22 17.85
N SER A 130 15.64 2.08 17.80
CA SER A 130 15.78 1.29 16.58
C SER A 130 14.44 0.85 15.99
N GLU A 131 13.47 0.48 16.82
CA GLU A 131 12.16 -0.01 16.37
C GLU A 131 11.32 1.11 15.76
N GLY A 132 11.36 2.33 16.32
CA GLY A 132 10.77 3.51 15.70
C GLY A 132 11.34 3.79 14.30
N LYS A 133 12.66 3.67 14.14
CA LYS A 133 13.33 3.84 12.83
C LYS A 133 12.95 2.74 11.84
N VAL A 134 12.79 1.49 12.29
CA VAL A 134 12.30 0.39 11.47
C VAL A 134 10.86 0.66 11.00
N LEU A 135 9.97 1.09 11.90
CA LEU A 135 8.61 1.48 11.53
C LEU A 135 8.61 2.55 10.44
N VAL A 136 9.47 3.57 10.56
CA VAL A 136 9.60 4.61 9.54
C VAL A 136 10.02 4.03 8.20
N HIS A 137 11.06 3.19 8.18
CA HIS A 137 11.57 2.60 6.94
C HIS A 137 10.50 1.77 6.22
N LEU A 138 9.82 0.88 6.95
CA LEU A 138 8.75 0.03 6.41
C LEU A 138 7.57 0.87 5.91
N THR A 139 7.21 1.92 6.64
CA THR A 139 6.10 2.82 6.27
C THR A 139 6.44 3.61 5.01
N LYS A 140 7.64 4.20 4.93
CA LYS A 140 8.10 4.96 3.75
C LYS A 140 8.19 4.08 2.50
N ASP A 141 8.76 2.89 2.62
CA ASP A 141 8.86 1.92 1.51
C ASP A 141 7.48 1.53 0.96
N ALA A 142 6.51 1.29 1.84
CA ALA A 142 5.15 0.99 1.40
C ALA A 142 4.46 2.20 0.75
N ILE A 143 4.61 3.40 1.31
CA ILE A 143 4.00 4.62 0.79
C ILE A 143 4.57 5.02 -0.58
N ALA A 144 5.87 4.80 -0.82
CA ALA A 144 6.55 5.15 -2.06
C ALA A 144 5.83 4.67 -3.33
N ALA A 145 5.16 3.52 -3.26
CA ALA A 145 4.47 2.90 -4.39
C ALA A 145 3.01 3.38 -4.59
N ILE A 146 2.41 4.05 -3.60
CA ILE A 146 0.98 4.39 -3.61
C ILE A 146 0.66 5.87 -3.37
N ALA A 147 1.66 6.66 -2.94
CA ALA A 147 1.47 8.07 -2.66
C ALA A 147 0.94 8.81 -3.92
N PRO A 148 -0.11 9.63 -3.79
CA PRO A 148 -0.52 10.52 -4.86
C PRO A 148 0.60 11.53 -5.18
N GLN A 149 0.85 11.83 -6.46
CA GLN A 149 1.92 12.77 -6.87
C GLN A 149 1.78 14.17 -6.24
N ASN A 150 0.55 14.62 -5.98
CA ASN A 150 0.26 15.93 -5.38
C ASN A 150 0.09 15.88 -3.85
N SER A 151 0.64 14.85 -3.19
CA SER A 151 0.56 14.63 -1.74
C SER A 151 1.87 15.05 -1.05
N PRO A 152 1.84 15.54 0.21
CA PRO A 152 3.04 15.64 1.04
C PRO A 152 3.81 14.31 1.19
N LEU A 153 3.13 13.17 1.01
CA LEU A 153 3.75 11.85 1.07
C LEU A 153 4.53 11.49 -0.21
N ALA A 154 4.38 12.26 -1.30
CA ALA A 154 5.05 12.01 -2.57
C ALA A 154 6.58 12.11 -2.46
N GLN A 155 7.09 12.80 -1.44
CA GLN A 155 8.54 12.87 -1.15
C GLN A 155 9.17 11.50 -0.84
N PHE A 156 8.36 10.47 -0.55
CA PHE A 156 8.84 9.11 -0.33
C PHE A 156 8.87 8.27 -1.62
N SER A 157 8.19 8.71 -2.68
CA SER A 157 8.34 8.12 -4.00
C SER A 157 9.71 8.51 -4.54
N ALA A 158 10.56 7.54 -4.88
CA ALA A 158 11.82 7.84 -5.54
C ALA A 158 11.56 8.70 -6.79
N PRO A 159 12.44 9.65 -7.16
CA PRO A 159 12.38 10.21 -8.49
C PRO A 159 12.54 9.05 -9.48
N ASP A 160 11.68 8.96 -10.48
CA ASP A 160 11.89 8.08 -11.63
C ASP A 160 13.16 8.55 -12.36
N HIS A 161 14.32 8.15 -11.87
CA HIS A 161 15.56 8.26 -12.61
C HIS A 161 15.60 7.10 -13.60
N LEU A 162 15.09 7.39 -14.81
CA LEU A 162 15.37 6.68 -16.05
C LEU A 162 16.87 6.71 -16.36
#